data_AF-A0A963N8K9-F1
#
_entry.id   AF-A0A963N8K9-F1
#
_cell.length_a   1.000
_cell.length_b   1.000
_cell.length_c   1.000
_cell.angle_alpha   90.00
_cell.angle_beta   90.00
_cell.angle_gamma   90.00
#
_symmetry.space_group_name_H-M   'P 1'
#
loop_
_entity.id
_entity.type
_entity.pdbx_description
1 polymer ?
#
loop_
_entity_poly.entity_id
_entity_poly.type
_entity_poly.pdbx_seq_one_letter_code
_entity_poly.pdbx_strand_id
1 'polypeptide(L)'
;QVAWTAAEHAEVGRLNSEFLASRESSELRAETLQMGYSLRRLLHELDDFAVPPAFDALPEVGFPVGWALAADVWKIPVVDSLTAYLWAWCENQVMAALKAVPLGQAAGQRMLLFLGGRVPGVVQQALALPEEHWSNFAPGLALASSNHETQYSRLFRS
;
A
#
# COMPACT_ATOMS: atom_id res chain seq x y z
N GLN A 1 5.85 -5.63 9.01
CA GLN A 1 5.95 -5.11 10.39
C GLN A 1 6.72 -6.08 11.27
N VAL A 2 6.35 -7.37 11.31
CA VAL A 2 7.08 -8.41 12.08
C VAL A 2 8.60 -8.39 11.82
N ALA A 3 9.03 -8.36 10.55
CA ALA A 3 10.47 -8.29 10.21
C ALA A 3 11.16 -7.01 10.74
N TRP A 4 10.46 -5.87 10.80
CA TRP A 4 10.99 -4.66 11.43
C TRP A 4 11.14 -4.84 12.93
N THR A 5 10.10 -5.36 13.60
CA THR A 5 10.11 -5.63 15.04
C THR A 5 11.22 -6.59 15.45
N ALA A 6 11.48 -7.61 14.62
CA ALA A 6 12.54 -8.59 14.83
C ALA A 6 13.95 -8.10 14.42
N ALA A 7 14.08 -6.87 13.90
CA ALA A 7 15.30 -6.33 13.33
C ALA A 7 15.92 -7.21 12.21
N GLU A 8 15.08 -7.94 11.48
CA GLU A 8 15.48 -8.80 10.36
C GLU A 8 15.58 -7.97 9.06
N HIS A 9 16.61 -7.12 8.97
CA HIS A 9 16.76 -6.16 7.87
C HIS A 9 16.89 -6.81 6.49
N ALA A 10 17.51 -8.00 6.41
CA ALA A 10 17.59 -8.77 5.17
C ALA A 10 16.20 -9.22 4.70
N GLU A 11 15.34 -9.62 5.64
CA GLU A 11 13.98 -10.06 5.35
C GLU A 11 13.11 -8.89 4.90
N VAL A 12 13.25 -7.72 5.53
CA VAL A 12 12.62 -6.48 5.06
C VAL A 12 13.01 -6.19 3.60
N GLY A 13 14.31 -6.29 3.28
CA GLY A 13 14.81 -6.08 1.93
C GLY A 13 14.21 -7.07 0.92
N ARG A 14 14.16 -8.36 1.29
CA ARG A 14 13.56 -9.41 0.47
C ARG A 14 12.08 -9.15 0.19
N LEU A 15 11.29 -8.89 1.24
CA LEU A 15 9.85 -8.61 1.14
C LEU A 15 9.57 -7.36 0.31
N ASN A 16 10.40 -6.32 0.45
CA ASN A 16 10.31 -5.12 -0.37
C ASN A 16 10.55 -5.43 -1.86
N SER A 17 11.62 -6.16 -2.18
CA SER A 17 11.94 -6.55 -3.54
C SER A 17 10.85 -7.42 -4.16
N GLU A 18 10.30 -8.37 -3.41
CA GLU A 18 9.21 -9.24 -3.85
C GLU A 18 7.92 -8.46 -4.11
N PHE A 19 7.54 -7.57 -3.20
CA PHE A 19 6.39 -6.70 -3.41
C PHE A 19 6.55 -5.81 -4.66
N LEU A 20 7.73 -5.22 -4.86
CA LEU A 20 8.02 -4.39 -6.03
C LEU A 20 7.99 -5.21 -7.33
N ALA A 21 8.51 -6.44 -7.31
CA ALA A 21 8.48 -7.37 -8.44
C ALA A 21 7.05 -7.83 -8.78
N SER A 22 6.15 -7.87 -7.79
CA SER A 22 4.73 -8.19 -8.00
C SER A 22 3.93 -7.05 -8.67
N ARG A 23 4.53 -5.90 -8.99
CA ARG A 23 3.84 -4.83 -9.71
C ARG A 23 3.91 -5.12 -11.21
N GLU A 24 2.79 -5.54 -11.78
CA GLU A 24 2.73 -6.05 -13.16
C GLU A 24 2.91 -4.97 -14.24
N SER A 25 2.49 -3.72 -13.96
CA SER A 25 2.64 -2.58 -14.86
C SER A 25 3.67 -1.58 -14.35
N SER A 26 4.21 -0.78 -15.28
CA SER A 26 5.20 0.25 -14.95
C SER A 26 4.59 1.36 -14.11
N GLU A 27 3.32 1.70 -14.36
CA GLU A 27 2.59 2.72 -13.60
C GLU A 27 2.31 2.29 -12.16
N LEU A 28 1.85 1.05 -11.91
CA LEU A 28 1.62 0.56 -10.55
C LEU A 28 2.93 0.51 -9.75
N ARG A 29 4.03 0.16 -10.42
CA ARG A 29 5.36 0.18 -9.81
C ARG A 29 5.82 1.60 -9.48
N ALA A 30 5.67 2.52 -10.42
CA ALA A 30 6.02 3.92 -10.24
C ALA A 30 5.21 4.57 -9.12
N GLU A 31 3.91 4.29 -9.04
CA GLU A 31 3.02 4.80 -7.99
C GLU A 31 3.52 4.38 -6.60
N THR A 32 3.73 3.08 -6.38
CA THR A 32 4.13 2.62 -5.05
C THR A 32 5.53 3.11 -4.65
N LEU A 33 6.45 3.28 -5.61
CA LEU A 33 7.77 3.86 -5.36
C LEU A 33 7.68 5.34 -5.02
N GLN A 34 6.86 6.09 -5.74
CA GLN A 34 6.66 7.52 -5.48
C GLN A 34 6.06 7.74 -4.09
N MET A 35 5.05 6.95 -3.72
CA MET A 35 4.47 6.98 -2.38
C MET A 35 5.49 6.58 -1.31
N GLY A 36 6.29 5.54 -1.55
CA GLY A 36 7.35 5.11 -0.62
C GLY A 36 8.44 6.17 -0.44
N TYR A 37 8.86 6.84 -1.51
CA TYR A 37 9.77 7.99 -1.46
C TYR A 37 9.19 9.14 -0.62
N SER A 38 7.95 9.53 -0.90
CA SER A 38 7.26 10.59 -0.15
C SER A 38 7.12 10.24 1.33
N LEU A 39 6.79 8.99 1.66
CA LEU A 39 6.71 8.53 3.04
C LEU A 39 8.08 8.51 3.73
N ARG A 40 9.12 7.99 3.08
CA ARG A 40 10.49 8.04 3.62
C ARG A 40 10.88 9.47 3.97
N ARG A 41 10.65 10.40 3.05
CA ARG A 41 10.93 11.83 3.29
C ARG A 41 10.14 12.37 4.48
N LEU A 42 8.83 12.08 4.55
CA LEU A 42 7.99 12.50 5.67
C LEU A 42 8.52 11.98 7.00
N LEU A 43 8.92 10.70 7.08
CA LEU A 43 9.44 10.11 8.32
C LEU A 43 10.74 10.77 8.81
N HIS A 44 11.56 11.31 7.90
CA HIS A 44 12.73 12.12 8.25
C HIS A 44 12.40 13.56 8.67
N GLU A 45 11.26 14.09 8.20
CA GLU A 45 10.78 15.43 8.55
C GLU A 45 9.97 15.46 9.86
N LEU A 46 9.50 14.30 10.35
CA LEU A 46 8.80 14.20 11.63
C LEU A 46 9.80 14.24 12.79
N ASP A 47 9.65 15.22 13.65
CA ASP A 47 10.37 15.29 14.92
C ASP A 47 10.13 14.01 15.75
N ASP A 48 11.17 13.54 16.45
CA ASP A 48 11.16 12.35 17.31
C ASP A 48 10.83 11.01 16.62
N PHE A 49 10.87 10.93 15.28
CA PHE A 49 10.77 9.66 14.56
C PHE A 49 12.16 9.06 14.28
N ALA A 50 12.46 7.92 14.91
CA ALA A 50 13.73 7.23 14.70
C ALA A 50 13.70 6.39 13.41
N VAL A 51 14.31 6.92 12.33
CA VAL A 51 14.50 6.18 11.08
C VAL A 51 15.71 5.23 11.20
N PRO A 52 15.54 3.90 11.10
CA PRO A 52 16.67 2.97 11.17
C PRO A 52 17.57 3.10 9.93
N PRO A 53 18.91 3.03 10.05
CA PRO A 53 19.82 3.07 8.89
C PRO A 53 19.53 2.00 7.83
N ALA A 54 19.02 0.84 8.24
CA ALA A 54 18.60 -0.22 7.34
C ALA A 54 17.47 0.19 6.40
N PHE A 55 16.59 1.12 6.82
CA PHE A 55 15.55 1.65 5.95
C PHE A 55 16.14 2.56 4.88
N ASP A 56 17.11 3.42 5.22
CA ASP A 56 17.78 4.30 4.25
C ASP A 56 18.68 3.52 3.29
N ALA A 57 19.20 2.37 3.72
CA ALA A 57 19.98 1.47 2.88
C ALA A 57 19.18 0.80 1.76
N LEU A 58 17.84 0.79 1.82
CA LEU A 58 17.01 0.25 0.74
C LEU A 58 17.07 1.18 -0.49
N PRO A 59 17.52 0.69 -1.66
CA PRO A 59 17.66 1.54 -2.85
C PRO A 59 16.30 2.04 -3.35
N GLU A 60 15.28 1.19 -3.24
CA GLU A 60 13.91 1.47 -3.61
C GLU A 60 13.00 1.06 -2.45
N VAL A 61 11.98 1.86 -2.14
CA VAL A 61 11.04 1.55 -1.06
C VAL A 61 9.64 1.51 -1.62
N GLY A 62 9.01 0.35 -1.54
CA GLY A 62 7.57 0.23 -1.68
C GLY A 62 6.87 0.88 -0.49
N PHE A 63 5.78 1.58 -0.75
CA PHE A 63 4.95 2.21 0.28
C PHE A 63 4.60 1.30 1.49
N PRO A 64 4.23 0.01 1.31
CA PRO A 64 3.93 -0.87 2.46
C PRO A 64 5.09 -1.03 3.43
N VAL A 65 6.34 -0.98 2.96
CA VAL A 65 7.54 -1.19 3.78
C VAL A 65 7.78 0.01 4.70
N GLY A 66 7.63 1.22 4.17
CA GLY A 66 7.67 2.46 4.95
C GLY A 66 6.50 2.55 5.93
N TRP A 67 5.30 2.14 5.52
CA TRP A 67 4.13 2.10 6.42
C TRP A 67 4.37 1.15 7.59
N ALA A 68 4.86 -0.05 7.30
CA ALA A 68 5.17 -1.05 8.30
C ALA A 68 6.27 -0.61 9.27
N LEU A 69 7.23 0.20 8.81
CA LEU A 69 8.25 0.82 9.67
C LEU A 69 7.61 1.83 10.62
N ALA A 70 6.79 2.74 10.10
CA ALA A 70 6.09 3.75 10.90
C ALA A 70 5.26 3.10 12.02
N ALA A 71 4.50 2.06 11.67
CA ALA A 71 3.72 1.30 12.62
C ALA A 71 4.58 0.61 13.69
N ASP A 72 5.74 0.05 13.31
CA ASP A 72 6.65 -0.59 14.27
C ASP A 72 7.30 0.42 15.24
N VAL A 73 7.76 1.56 14.73
CA VAL A 73 8.39 2.61 15.56
C VAL A 73 7.39 3.16 16.58
N TRP A 74 6.15 3.44 16.14
CA TRP A 74 5.08 3.89 17.02
C TRP A 74 4.41 2.80 17.85
N LYS A 75 4.87 1.54 17.73
CA LYS A 75 4.33 0.38 18.47
C LYS A 75 2.82 0.18 18.26
N ILE A 76 2.35 0.47 17.05
CA ILE A 76 0.96 0.22 16.64
C ILE A 76 0.79 -1.30 16.45
N PRO A 77 -0.23 -1.95 17.04
CA PRO A 77 -0.49 -3.37 16.83
C PRO A 77 -0.65 -3.71 15.34
N VAL A 78 -0.15 -4.86 14.91
CA VAL A 78 -0.14 -5.26 13.48
C VAL A 78 -1.55 -5.25 12.89
N VAL A 79 -2.54 -5.71 13.66
CA VAL A 79 -3.97 -5.71 13.26
C VAL A 79 -4.47 -4.30 12.98
N ASP A 80 -4.15 -3.34 13.86
CA ASP A 80 -4.60 -1.95 13.74
C ASP A 80 -3.91 -1.24 12.57
N SER A 81 -2.60 -1.45 12.43
CA SER A 81 -1.80 -0.93 11.32
C SER A 81 -2.32 -1.43 9.96
N LEU A 82 -2.59 -2.74 9.85
CA LEU A 82 -3.11 -3.33 8.61
C LEU A 82 -4.55 -2.88 8.32
N THR A 83 -5.38 -2.74 9.35
CA THR A 83 -6.74 -2.20 9.24
C THR A 83 -6.70 -0.77 8.69
N ALA A 84 -5.84 0.09 9.27
CA ALA A 84 -5.68 1.46 8.83
C ALA A 84 -5.13 1.56 7.40
N TYR A 85 -4.19 0.69 7.03
CA TYR A 85 -3.64 0.61 5.67
C TYR A 85 -4.75 0.27 4.65
N LEU A 86 -5.52 -0.78 4.91
CA LEU A 86 -6.60 -1.22 4.01
C LEU A 86 -7.73 -0.19 3.93
N TRP A 87 -8.04 0.49 5.04
CA TRP A 87 -9.00 1.58 5.04
C TRP A 87 -8.54 2.77 4.19
N ALA A 88 -7.30 3.24 4.37
CA ALA A 88 -6.73 4.31 3.58
C ALA A 88 -6.72 3.97 2.08
N TRP A 89 -6.43 2.70 1.74
CA TRP A 89 -6.53 2.22 0.36
C TRP A 89 -7.96 2.31 -0.17
N CYS A 90 -8.96 1.80 0.58
CA CYS A 90 -10.37 1.86 0.18
C CYS A 90 -10.86 3.31 -0.01
N GLU A 91 -10.48 4.21 0.90
CA GLU A 91 -10.83 5.62 0.83
C GLU A 91 -10.29 6.26 -0.46
N ASN A 92 -9.03 6.00 -0.79
CA ASN A 92 -8.43 6.49 -2.03
C ASN A 92 -9.16 5.96 -3.27
N GLN A 93 -9.52 4.68 -3.29
CA GLN A 93 -10.26 4.09 -4.42
C GLN A 93 -11.66 4.72 -4.60
N VAL A 94 -12.38 4.97 -3.51
CA VAL A 94 -13.68 5.63 -3.57
C VAL A 94 -13.54 7.08 -4.04
N MET A 95 -12.51 7.79 -3.59
CA MET A 95 -12.24 9.16 -4.04
C MET A 95 -11.91 9.23 -5.54
N ALA A 96 -11.18 8.24 -6.07
CA ALA A 96 -10.94 8.11 -7.50
C ALA A 96 -12.26 7.83 -8.26
N ALA A 97 -13.07 6.89 -7.78
CA ALA A 97 -14.35 6.53 -8.39
C ALA A 97 -15.34 7.71 -8.45
N LEU A 98 -15.41 8.52 -7.38
CA LEU A 98 -16.27 9.71 -7.33
C LEU A 98 -15.90 10.73 -8.42
N LYS A 99 -14.59 10.88 -8.69
CA LYS A 99 -14.07 11.78 -9.73
C LYS A 99 -14.26 11.21 -11.14
N ALA A 100 -14.23 9.89 -11.30
CA ALA A 100 -14.27 9.24 -12.61
C ALA A 100 -15.70 8.89 -13.10
N VAL A 101 -16.63 8.51 -12.20
CA VAL A 101 -17.90 7.83 -12.56
C VAL A 101 -19.14 8.70 -12.26
N PRO A 102 -19.10 10.01 -12.55
CA PRO A 102 -19.95 11.07 -11.96
C PRO A 102 -20.88 10.66 -10.78
N LEU A 103 -20.30 10.16 -9.69
CA LEU A 103 -21.06 9.71 -8.52
C LEU A 103 -21.26 10.85 -7.51
N GLY A 104 -22.42 10.87 -6.84
CA GLY A 104 -22.68 11.80 -5.73
C GLY A 104 -22.01 11.35 -4.42
N GLN A 105 -21.77 12.30 -3.51
CA GLN A 105 -21.11 12.07 -2.23
C GLN A 105 -21.77 10.96 -1.38
N ALA A 106 -23.10 10.91 -1.35
CA ALA A 106 -23.84 9.86 -0.64
C ALA A 106 -23.55 8.45 -1.19
N ALA A 107 -23.28 8.32 -2.50
CA ALA A 107 -22.88 7.03 -3.08
C ALA A 107 -21.50 6.61 -2.60
N GLY A 108 -20.53 7.55 -2.57
CA GLY A 108 -19.20 7.29 -2.03
C GLY A 108 -19.24 6.83 -0.57
N GLN A 109 -20.03 7.50 0.28
CA GLN A 109 -20.18 7.10 1.68
C GLN A 109 -20.80 5.71 1.84
N ARG A 110 -21.79 5.34 1.00
CA ARG A 110 -22.32 3.96 0.99
C ARG A 110 -21.28 2.93 0.58
N MET A 111 -20.42 3.25 -0.38
CA MET A 111 -19.31 2.38 -0.77
C MET A 111 -18.32 2.19 0.37
N LEU A 112 -17.93 3.27 1.06
CA LEU A 112 -17.03 3.21 2.21
C LEU A 112 -17.63 2.39 3.36
N LEU A 113 -18.92 2.55 3.67
CA LEU A 113 -19.59 1.75 4.68
C LEU A 113 -19.56 0.26 4.33
N PHE A 114 -19.84 -0.08 3.07
CA PHE A 114 -19.79 -1.47 2.59
C PHE A 114 -18.37 -2.05 2.65
N LEU A 115 -17.38 -1.33 2.15
CA LEU A 115 -15.98 -1.76 2.16
C LEU A 115 -15.44 -1.89 3.59
N GLY A 116 -15.72 -0.90 4.45
CA GLY A 116 -15.33 -0.89 5.86
C GLY A 116 -15.85 -2.09 6.62
N GLY A 117 -17.08 -2.54 6.35
CA GLY A 117 -17.62 -3.77 6.93
C GLY A 117 -16.87 -5.05 6.54
N ARG A 118 -16.10 -5.03 5.43
CA ARG A 118 -15.31 -6.18 4.95
C ARG A 118 -13.86 -6.17 5.44
N VAL A 119 -13.31 -4.99 5.78
CA VAL A 119 -11.90 -4.84 6.18
C VAL A 119 -11.51 -5.80 7.31
N PRO A 120 -12.25 -5.96 8.42
CA PRO A 120 -11.85 -6.86 9.50
C PRO A 120 -11.65 -8.31 9.05
N GLY A 121 -12.53 -8.81 8.17
CA GLY A 121 -12.42 -10.17 7.63
C GLY A 121 -11.19 -10.32 6.73
N VAL A 122 -10.89 -9.32 5.89
CA VAL A 122 -9.71 -9.31 5.03
C VAL A 122 -8.41 -9.22 5.86
N VAL A 123 -8.40 -8.44 6.94
CA VAL A 123 -7.27 -8.35 7.87
C VAL A 123 -6.96 -9.71 8.48
N GLN A 124 -7.98 -10.42 8.98
CA GLN A 124 -7.77 -11.76 9.56
C GLN A 124 -7.28 -12.76 8.52
N GLN A 125 -7.80 -12.70 7.29
CA GLN A 125 -7.33 -13.54 6.19
C GLN A 125 -5.86 -13.25 5.86
N ALA A 126 -5.48 -11.97 5.72
CA ALA A 126 -4.12 -11.57 5.40
C ALA A 126 -3.11 -12.00 6.49
N LEU A 127 -3.51 -11.94 7.77
CA LEU A 127 -2.66 -12.38 8.89
C LEU A 127 -2.47 -13.89 8.96
N ALA A 128 -3.42 -14.66 8.44
CA ALA A 128 -3.39 -16.12 8.44
C ALA A 128 -2.91 -16.73 7.11
N LEU A 129 -2.76 -15.92 6.06
CA LEU A 129 -2.41 -16.40 4.72
C LEU A 129 -0.93 -16.80 4.65
N PRO A 130 -0.60 -18.07 4.39
CA PRO A 130 0.78 -18.50 4.24
C PRO A 130 1.45 -17.82 3.04
N GLU A 131 2.77 -17.61 3.13
CA GLU A 131 3.55 -16.95 2.10
C GLU A 131 3.49 -17.68 0.75
N GLU A 132 3.46 -19.01 0.74
CA GLU A 132 3.33 -19.82 -0.47
C GLU A 132 2.01 -19.60 -1.23
N HIS A 133 1.03 -18.97 -0.58
CA HIS A 133 -0.27 -18.60 -1.17
C HIS A 133 -0.36 -17.12 -1.53
N TRP A 134 0.68 -16.32 -1.28
CA TRP A 134 0.68 -14.93 -1.68
C TRP A 134 0.65 -14.83 -3.21
N SER A 135 -0.26 -14.00 -3.71
CA SER A 135 -0.44 -13.80 -5.14
C SER A 135 -1.02 -12.42 -5.41
N ASN A 136 -0.62 -11.81 -6.51
CA ASN A 136 -1.21 -10.59 -7.05
C ASN A 136 -2.23 -10.87 -8.16
N PHE A 137 -2.66 -12.13 -8.37
CA PHE A 137 -3.40 -12.56 -9.55
C PHE A 137 -4.72 -11.82 -9.73
N ALA A 138 -4.66 -10.74 -10.52
CA ALA A 138 -5.77 -9.86 -10.84
C ALA A 138 -5.69 -9.47 -12.32
N PRO A 139 -5.87 -10.42 -13.26
CA PRO A 139 -5.60 -10.21 -14.69
C PRO A 139 -6.41 -9.04 -15.28
N GLY A 140 -7.63 -8.80 -14.80
CA GLY A 140 -8.42 -7.64 -15.22
C GLY A 140 -7.81 -6.29 -14.81
N LEU A 141 -7.21 -6.23 -13.62
CA LEU A 141 -6.49 -5.04 -13.15
C LEU A 141 -5.20 -4.83 -13.94
N ALA A 142 -4.45 -5.91 -14.20
CA ALA A 142 -3.24 -5.88 -15.01
C ALA A 142 -3.51 -5.25 -16.39
N LEU A 143 -4.51 -5.78 -17.10
CA LEU A 143 -4.91 -5.30 -18.42
C LEU A 143 -5.42 -3.86 -18.38
N ALA A 144 -6.24 -3.50 -17.39
CA ALA A 144 -6.72 -2.13 -17.25
C ALA A 144 -5.58 -1.14 -17.00
N SER A 145 -4.61 -1.50 -16.16
CA SER A 145 -3.44 -0.68 -15.88
C SER A 145 -2.54 -0.53 -17.11
N SER A 146 -2.24 -1.62 -17.83
CA SER A 146 -1.48 -1.54 -19.09
C SER A 146 -2.16 -0.68 -20.15
N ASN A 147 -3.50 -0.70 -20.22
CA ASN A 147 -4.25 0.16 -21.13
C ASN A 147 -4.18 1.64 -20.69
N HIS A 148 -4.23 1.91 -19.39
CA HIS A 148 -4.14 3.27 -18.84
C HIS A 148 -2.84 3.98 -19.24
N GLU A 149 -1.72 3.24 -19.35
CA GLU A 149 -0.42 3.76 -19.82
C GLU A 149 -0.50 4.40 -21.22
N THR A 150 -1.41 3.94 -22.07
CA THR A 150 -1.56 4.39 -23.47
C THR A 150 -2.79 5.26 -23.72
N GLN A 151 -3.53 5.58 -22.65
CA GLN A 151 -4.75 6.37 -22.77
C GLN A 151 -4.44 7.83 -23.15
N TYR A 152 -5.10 8.32 -24.21
CA TYR A 152 -4.86 9.66 -24.74
C TYR A 152 -5.20 10.79 -23.74
N SER A 153 -6.33 10.67 -23.05
CA SER A 153 -6.77 11.66 -22.05
C SER A 153 -6.84 11.03 -20.67
N ARG A 154 -6.04 11.53 -19.73
CA ARG A 154 -5.88 10.94 -18.39
C ARG A 154 -6.13 11.99 -17.31
N LEU A 155 -6.93 11.60 -16.31
CA LEU A 155 -7.17 12.41 -15.10
C LEU A 155 -6.22 12.01 -13.96
N PHE A 156 -5.76 10.77 -13.96
CA PHE A 156 -4.88 10.18 -12.94
C PHE A 156 -3.54 9.77 -13.56
N ARG A 157 -2.55 9.51 -12.69
CA ARG A 157 -1.17 9.18 -13.10
C ARG A 157 -0.91 7.66 -13.18
N SER A 158 -1.81 6.86 -12.60
CA SER A 158 -1.87 5.40 -12.61
C SER A 158 -3.30 4.97 -12.27
#